data_AF-A0A7N2MQ59-F1
#
_entry.id   AF-A0A7N2MQ59-F1
#
_cell.length_a   1.000
_cell.length_b   1.000
_cell.length_c   1.000
_cell.angle_alpha   90.00
_cell.angle_beta   90.00
_cell.angle_gamma   90.00
#
_symmetry.space_group_name_H-M   'P 1'
#
loop_
_entity.id
_entity.type
_entity.pdbx_description
1 polymer ?
#
loop_
_entity_poly.entity_id
_entity_poly.type
_entity_poly.pdbx_seq_one_letter_code
_entity_poly.pdbx_strand_id
1 'polypeptide(L)'
;MNLQRGFPLLWQQYTALLKKNMLLSWRNKRSTFLQLFSSFFFIFLIFCIQKAIEARFDSSAAFQSVTDPATLVSPPIPPCEDKFYVKIPCYDFVWSGNDSTMAQGIAAKIMANNPGRPIPLTKDNG
;
A
#
# COMPACT_ATOMS: atom_id res chain seq x y z
N MET A 1 -49.76 36.09 -2.12
CA MET A 1 -49.82 34.62 -2.29
C MET A 1 -51.04 34.12 -1.54
N ASN A 2 -51.98 33.47 -2.22
CA ASN A 2 -53.08 32.79 -1.51
C ASN A 2 -52.50 31.58 -0.78
N LEU A 3 -52.83 31.44 0.50
CA LEU A 3 -52.43 30.29 1.32
C LEU A 3 -53.18 29.06 0.83
N GLN A 4 -52.48 28.15 0.14
CA GLN A 4 -53.07 26.89 -0.29
C GLN A 4 -53.28 25.94 0.91
N ARG A 5 -54.10 24.89 0.78
CA ARG A 5 -54.33 23.89 1.84
C ARG A 5 -54.00 22.49 1.33
N GLY A 6 -53.60 21.58 2.21
CA GLY A 6 -53.31 20.18 1.85
C GLY A 6 -51.97 19.99 1.11
N PHE A 7 -51.92 19.08 0.15
CA PHE A 7 -50.70 18.75 -0.62
C PHE A 7 -50.05 19.96 -1.34
N PRO A 8 -50.80 20.88 -1.96
CA PRO A 8 -50.23 22.10 -2.54
C PRO A 8 -49.53 23.01 -1.51
N LEU A 9 -50.01 23.04 -0.26
CA LEU A 9 -49.34 23.77 0.82
C LEU A 9 -47.96 23.17 1.14
N LEU A 10 -47.85 21.83 1.16
CA LEU A 10 -46.57 21.15 1.39
C LEU A 10 -45.57 21.50 0.30
N TRP A 11 -46.01 21.49 -0.96
CA TRP A 11 -45.16 21.88 -2.09
C TRP A 11 -44.74 23.36 -2.01
N GLN A 12 -45.67 24.25 -1.68
CA GLN A 12 -45.40 25.68 -1.51
C GLN A 12 -44.38 25.92 -0.39
N GLN A 13 -44.54 25.25 0.76
CA GLN A 13 -43.63 25.36 1.90
C GLN A 13 -42.25 24.79 1.59
N TYR A 14 -42.19 23.58 1.01
CA TYR A 14 -40.94 22.96 0.58
C TYR A 14 -40.14 23.88 -0.34
N THR A 15 -40.79 24.45 -1.36
CA THR A 15 -40.14 25.33 -2.33
C THR A 15 -39.67 26.64 -1.69
N ALA A 16 -40.45 27.20 -0.75
CA ALA A 16 -40.07 28.39 -0.01
C ALA A 16 -38.86 28.15 0.91
N LEU A 17 -38.85 27.01 1.62
CA LEU A 17 -37.73 26.56 2.45
C LEU A 17 -36.48 26.29 1.62
N LEU A 18 -36.62 25.65 0.46
CA LEU A 18 -35.51 25.35 -0.44
C LEU A 18 -34.90 26.66 -0.99
N LYS A 19 -35.73 27.62 -1.44
CA LYS A 19 -35.23 28.95 -1.84
C LYS A 19 -34.50 29.67 -0.71
N LYS A 20 -35.04 29.67 0.51
CA LYS A 20 -34.39 30.30 1.66
C LYS A 20 -33.03 29.68 1.95
N ASN A 21 -32.95 28.35 2.01
CA ASN A 21 -31.70 27.63 2.28
C ASN A 21 -30.69 27.79 1.14
N MET A 22 -31.15 27.81 -0.11
CA MET A 22 -30.29 28.05 -1.28
C MET A 22 -29.71 29.47 -1.29
N LEU A 23 -30.51 30.49 -0.96
CA LEU A 23 -30.02 31.87 -0.77
C LEU A 23 -29.03 31.98 0.38
N LEU A 24 -29.28 31.28 1.50
CA LEU A 24 -28.38 31.25 2.64
C LEU A 24 -27.03 30.59 2.28
N SER A 25 -27.08 29.43 1.61
CA SER A 25 -25.89 28.76 1.07
C SER A 25 -25.15 29.63 0.07
N TRP A 26 -25.86 30.37 -0.78
CA TRP A 26 -25.28 31.29 -1.75
C TRP A 26 -24.57 32.47 -1.08
N ARG A 27 -25.02 32.92 0.10
CA ARG A 27 -24.31 33.94 0.88
C ARG A 27 -23.07 33.36 1.57
N ASN A 28 -23.12 32.09 1.98
CA ASN A 28 -21.96 31.36 2.53
C ASN A 28 -21.18 30.58 1.45
N LYS A 29 -20.68 31.31 0.43
CA LYS A 29 -19.98 30.72 -0.73
C LYS A 29 -18.74 29.91 -0.36
N ARG A 30 -18.02 30.32 0.70
CA ARG A 30 -16.77 29.63 1.10
C ARG A 30 -17.03 28.23 1.64
N SER A 31 -18.00 28.09 2.54
CA SER A 31 -18.33 26.79 3.13
C SER A 31 -18.87 25.81 2.11
N THR A 32 -19.75 26.27 1.21
CA THR A 32 -20.32 25.45 0.14
C THR A 32 -19.27 25.07 -0.90
N PHE A 33 -18.38 25.98 -1.28
CA PHE A 33 -17.26 25.68 -2.17
C PHE A 33 -16.31 24.64 -1.57
N LEU A 34 -15.87 24.83 -0.32
CA LEU A 34 -14.99 23.88 0.37
C LEU A 34 -15.63 22.50 0.44
N GLN A 35 -16.91 22.41 0.78
CA GLN A 35 -17.60 21.13 0.90
C GLN A 35 -17.73 20.42 -0.45
N LEU A 36 -18.13 21.13 -1.52
CA LEU A 36 -18.27 20.55 -2.86
C LEU A 36 -16.93 20.20 -3.51
N PHE A 37 -15.90 21.02 -3.33
CA PHE A 37 -14.57 20.80 -3.91
C PHE A 37 -13.65 19.91 -3.07
N SER A 38 -13.99 19.64 -1.80
CA SER A 38 -13.17 18.77 -0.94
C SER A 38 -12.95 17.40 -1.56
N SER A 39 -14.01 16.74 -2.04
CA SER A 39 -13.91 15.44 -2.68
C SER A 39 -13.02 15.46 -3.92
N PHE A 40 -13.13 16.49 -4.76
CA PHE A 40 -12.26 16.66 -5.93
C PHE A 40 -10.80 16.83 -5.54
N PHE A 41 -10.53 17.63 -4.50
CA PHE A 41 -9.18 17.82 -3.97
C PHE A 41 -8.58 16.50 -3.48
N PHE A 42 -9.33 15.70 -2.72
CA PHE A 42 -8.84 14.40 -2.23
C PHE A 42 -8.62 13.39 -3.36
N ILE A 43 -9.51 13.32 -4.35
CA ILE A 43 -9.32 12.46 -5.54
C ILE A 43 -8.05 12.86 -6.29
N PHE A 44 -7.87 14.17 -6.52
CA PHE A 44 -6.66 14.71 -7.17
C PHE A 44 -5.39 14.38 -6.37
N LEU A 45 -5.44 14.52 -5.04
CA LEU A 45 -4.32 14.20 -4.17
C LEU A 45 -3.95 12.71 -4.25
N ILE A 46 -4.93 11.80 -4.23
CA ILE A 46 -4.70 10.36 -4.41
C ILE A 46 -4.08 10.07 -5.77
N PHE A 47 -4.56 10.72 -6.83
CA PHE A 47 -3.98 10.59 -8.16
C PHE A 47 -2.51 11.05 -8.22
N CYS A 48 -2.18 12.19 -7.63
CA CYS A 48 -0.79 12.66 -7.53
C CYS A 48 0.09 11.67 -6.76
N ILE A 49 -0.40 11.07 -5.68
CA ILE A 49 0.33 10.04 -4.92
C ILE A 49 0.60 8.82 -5.81
N GLN A 50 -0.40 8.32 -6.54
CA GLN A 50 -0.21 7.20 -7.46
C GLN A 50 0.85 7.51 -8.52
N LYS A 51 0.80 8.70 -9.12
CA LYS A 51 1.80 9.12 -10.12
C LYS A 51 3.20 9.26 -9.53
N ALA A 52 3.33 9.75 -8.30
CA ALA A 52 4.62 9.82 -7.61
C ALA A 52 5.18 8.42 -7.29
N ILE A 53 4.32 7.48 -6.91
CA ILE A 53 4.69 6.07 -6.71
C ILE A 53 5.15 5.47 -8.04
N GLU A 54 4.36 5.59 -9.11
CA GLU A 54 4.73 5.13 -10.44
C GLU A 54 6.09 5.69 -10.88
N ALA A 55 6.30 7.01 -10.79
CA ALA A 55 7.56 7.64 -11.17
C ALA A 55 8.76 7.17 -10.34
N ARG A 56 8.54 6.88 -9.04
CA ARG A 56 9.60 6.37 -8.15
C ARG A 56 9.96 4.91 -8.46
N PHE A 57 9.00 4.11 -8.88
CA PHE A 57 9.17 2.68 -9.15
C PHE A 57 9.25 2.35 -10.64
N ASP A 58 9.30 3.36 -11.52
CA ASP A 58 9.37 3.18 -12.97
C ASP A 58 10.64 2.43 -13.40
N SER A 59 11.72 2.52 -12.62
CA SER A 59 12.95 1.75 -12.82
C SER A 59 12.95 0.37 -12.15
N SER A 60 11.89 0.01 -11.42
CA SER A 60 11.81 -1.25 -10.69
C SER A 60 10.97 -2.27 -11.47
N ALA A 61 11.63 -3.35 -11.92
CA ALA A 61 10.96 -4.48 -12.57
C ALA A 61 9.90 -5.18 -11.69
N ALA A 62 9.85 -4.88 -10.38
CA ALA A 62 8.86 -5.43 -9.45
C ALA A 62 7.43 -4.92 -9.71
N PHE A 63 7.28 -3.77 -10.39
CA PHE A 63 5.98 -3.15 -10.68
C PHE A 63 5.64 -3.09 -12.18
N GLN A 64 6.53 -3.59 -13.04
CA GLN A 64 6.31 -3.66 -14.47
C GLN A 64 5.93 -5.07 -14.91
N SER A 65 4.99 -5.17 -15.85
CA SER A 65 4.69 -6.43 -16.53
C SER A 65 5.82 -6.74 -17.52
N VAL A 66 6.84 -7.46 -17.07
CA VAL A 66 7.98 -7.87 -17.91
C VAL A 66 7.62 -9.18 -18.63
N THR A 67 7.46 -9.11 -19.96
CA THR A 67 7.11 -10.27 -20.80
C THR A 67 8.25 -11.29 -20.92
N ASP A 68 9.50 -10.83 -20.77
CA ASP A 68 10.70 -11.68 -20.74
C ASP A 68 11.61 -11.24 -19.58
N PRO A 69 11.41 -11.78 -18.37
CA PRO A 69 12.24 -11.41 -17.23
C PRO A 69 13.65 -11.98 -17.40
N ALA A 70 14.67 -11.15 -17.12
CA ALA A 70 16.04 -11.62 -17.04
C ALA A 70 16.12 -12.83 -16.09
N THR A 71 16.98 -13.80 -16.44
CA THR A 71 17.14 -15.02 -15.65
C THR A 71 17.35 -14.67 -14.19
N LEU A 72 16.53 -15.28 -13.32
CA LEU A 72 16.59 -15.06 -11.89
C LEU A 72 17.92 -15.60 -11.37
N VAL A 73 18.95 -14.77 -11.37
CA VAL A 73 20.20 -15.03 -10.67
C VAL A 73 19.80 -15.18 -9.23
N SER A 74 19.85 -16.41 -8.68
CA SER A 74 19.52 -16.67 -7.29
C SER A 74 20.49 -15.84 -6.44
N PRO A 75 20.04 -14.72 -5.86
CA PRO A 75 20.94 -13.87 -5.11
C PRO A 75 21.36 -14.64 -3.85
N PRO A 76 22.55 -14.36 -3.32
CA PRO A 76 22.99 -15.02 -2.10
C PRO A 76 22.04 -14.75 -0.94
N ILE A 77 21.89 -15.74 -0.05
CA ILE A 77 21.19 -15.59 1.22
C ILE A 77 22.03 -14.64 2.09
N PRO A 78 21.51 -13.41 2.36
CA PRO A 78 22.24 -12.41 3.11
C PRO A 78 22.32 -12.80 4.60
N PRO A 79 23.28 -12.24 5.36
CA PRO A 79 23.31 -12.38 6.81
C PRO A 79 22.03 -11.79 7.44
N CYS A 80 21.56 -12.43 8.50
CA CYS A 80 20.34 -12.02 9.19
C CYS A 80 20.49 -10.65 9.88
N GLU A 81 21.73 -10.26 10.20
CA GLU A 81 22.09 -8.99 10.83
C GLU A 81 21.79 -7.76 9.95
N ASP A 82 21.81 -7.90 8.62
CA ASP A 82 21.62 -6.78 7.69
C ASP A 82 20.15 -6.28 7.61
N LYS A 83 19.24 -6.91 8.36
CA LYS A 83 17.83 -6.52 8.41
C LYS A 83 17.59 -5.48 9.50
N PHE A 84 17.00 -4.33 9.13
CA PHE A 84 16.72 -3.18 10.01
C PHE A 84 16.00 -3.50 11.34
N TYR A 85 15.28 -4.61 11.45
CA TYR A 85 14.46 -4.97 12.62
C TYR A 85 14.73 -6.39 13.15
N VAL A 86 15.96 -6.90 13.01
CA VAL A 86 16.29 -8.24 13.47
C VAL A 86 16.39 -8.34 15.00
N LYS A 87 15.88 -9.44 15.57
CA LYS A 87 16.09 -9.81 16.97
C LYS A 87 17.28 -10.77 17.07
N ILE A 88 18.21 -10.49 17.97
CA ILE A 88 19.41 -11.30 18.20
C ILE A 88 19.14 -12.27 19.38
N PRO A 89 19.54 -13.56 19.30
CA PRO A 89 20.25 -14.20 18.20
C PRO A 89 19.35 -14.48 16.99
N CYS A 90 19.90 -14.26 15.79
CA CYS A 90 19.25 -14.57 14.52
C CYS A 90 20.01 -15.67 13.77
N TYR A 91 19.31 -16.32 12.84
CA TYR A 91 19.82 -17.42 12.03
C TYR A 91 19.60 -17.10 10.55
N ASP A 92 20.63 -17.34 9.75
CA ASP A 92 20.63 -17.09 8.31
C ASP A 92 19.80 -18.12 7.54
N PHE A 93 19.84 -19.37 8.01
CA PHE A 93 19.14 -20.50 7.43
C PHE A 93 18.65 -21.41 8.55
N VAL A 94 17.37 -21.79 8.51
CA VAL A 94 16.75 -22.69 9.50
C VAL A 94 16.02 -23.79 8.77
N TRP A 95 16.25 -25.02 9.22
CA TRP A 95 15.55 -26.21 8.76
C TRP A 95 15.17 -27.05 9.97
N SER A 96 13.92 -27.51 10.02
CA SER A 96 13.35 -28.18 11.20
C SER A 96 13.87 -29.59 11.45
N GLY A 97 14.72 -30.12 10.57
CA GLY A 97 15.12 -31.51 10.61
C GLY A 97 13.97 -32.44 10.18
N ASN A 98 14.25 -33.37 9.29
CA ASN A 98 13.41 -34.53 9.04
C ASN A 98 14.33 -35.75 8.90
N ASP A 99 13.80 -36.95 9.06
CA ASP A 99 14.55 -38.22 8.94
C ASP A 99 15.04 -38.50 7.50
N SER A 100 14.71 -37.62 6.55
CA SER A 100 15.17 -37.72 5.17
C SER A 100 16.63 -37.27 5.04
N THR A 101 17.52 -38.22 4.77
CA THR A 101 18.93 -37.99 4.42
C THR A 101 19.08 -37.10 3.17
N MET A 102 18.12 -37.17 2.25
CA MET A 102 18.07 -36.29 1.08
C MET A 102 17.86 -34.83 1.47
N ALA A 103 16.90 -34.55 2.37
CA ALA A 103 16.62 -33.20 2.83
C ALA A 103 17.83 -32.61 3.61
N GLN A 104 18.49 -33.43 4.43
CA GLN A 104 19.75 -33.06 5.10
C GLN A 104 20.84 -32.68 4.09
N GLY A 105 21.03 -33.52 3.06
CA GLY A 105 22.02 -33.26 2.01
C GLY A 105 21.73 -32.00 1.20
N ILE A 106 20.45 -31.70 0.93
CA ILE A 106 20.05 -30.47 0.25
C ILE A 106 20.32 -29.24 1.13
N ALA A 107 19.92 -29.27 2.40
CA ALA A 107 20.17 -28.17 3.33
C ALA A 107 21.67 -27.87 3.46
N ALA A 108 22.49 -28.91 3.64
CA ALA A 108 23.95 -28.77 3.72
C ALA A 108 24.54 -28.18 2.43
N LYS A 109 24.07 -28.62 1.25
CA LYS A 109 24.53 -28.07 -0.03
C LYS A 109 24.11 -26.62 -0.23
N ILE A 110 22.92 -26.22 0.21
CA ILE A 110 22.47 -24.82 0.14
C ILE A 110 23.37 -23.94 1.01
N MET A 111 23.64 -24.37 2.25
CA MET A 111 24.51 -23.61 3.16
C MET A 111 25.94 -23.51 2.65
N ALA A 112 26.50 -24.59 2.10
CA ALA A 112 27.87 -24.62 1.59
C ALA A 112 28.07 -23.86 0.27
N ASN A 113 27.06 -23.85 -0.61
CA ASN A 113 27.14 -23.22 -1.94
C ASN A 113 26.45 -21.85 -1.99
N ASN A 114 26.19 -21.21 -0.85
CA ASN A 114 25.66 -19.87 -0.83
C ASN A 114 26.69 -18.89 -1.44
N PRO A 115 26.37 -18.20 -2.55
CA PRO A 115 27.33 -17.38 -3.27
C PRO A 115 27.96 -16.29 -2.40
N GLY A 116 29.28 -16.11 -2.48
CA GLY A 116 30.01 -15.08 -1.74
C GLY A 116 30.19 -15.34 -0.23
N ARG A 117 29.45 -16.29 0.37
CA ARG A 117 29.52 -16.59 1.81
C ARG A 117 28.89 -17.94 2.15
N PRO A 118 29.65 -18.98 2.53
CA PRO A 118 29.08 -20.18 3.14
C PRO A 118 28.32 -19.82 4.43
N ILE A 119 27.13 -20.41 4.63
CA ILE A 119 26.32 -20.19 5.83
C ILE A 119 26.84 -21.11 6.95
N PRO A 120 27.26 -20.56 8.10
CA PRO A 120 27.81 -21.38 9.19
C PRO A 120 26.72 -22.20 9.89
N LEU A 121 27.07 -23.40 10.36
CA LEU A 121 26.19 -24.30 11.11
C LEU A 121 25.90 -23.80 12.53
N THR A 122 26.82 -23.01 13.07
CA THR A 122 26.75 -22.42 14.42
C THR A 122 27.07 -20.93 14.31
N LYS A 123 26.37 -20.10 15.09
CA LYS A 123 26.70 -18.69 15.20
C LYS A 123 28.07 -18.58 15.87
N ASP A 124 29.09 -18.16 15.13
CA ASP A 124 30.38 -17.80 15.72
C ASP A 124 30.15 -16.55 16.56
N ASN A 125 30.23 -16.72 17.88
CA ASN A 125 30.22 -15.61 18.83
C ASN A 125 31.61 -14.96 18.79
N GLY A 126 31.81 -14.05 17.83
CA GLY A 126 32.89 -13.07 17.87
C GLY A 126 32.58 -11.97 18.86
#